data_AF-A0AAP4Y348-F1
#
_entry.id   AF-A0AAP4Y348-F1
#
_cell.length_a   1.000
_cell.length_b   1.000
_cell.length_c   1.000
_cell.angle_alpha   90.00
_cell.angle_beta   90.00
_cell.angle_gamma   90.00
#
_symmetry.space_group_name_H-M   'P 1'
#
loop_
_entity.id
_entity.type
_entity.pdbx_description
1 polymer ?
#
loop_
_entity_poly.entity_id
_entity_poly.type
_entity_poly.pdbx_seq_one_letter_code
_entity_poly.pdbx_strand_id
1 'polypeptide(L)'
;MSEHKGRRSGKKKLWAGLGLVAVVAALAMLIGGGLKDNLVYFLTPTELEARGASVQGEAVRLGGQVKPGSVHWNADHHDLRFVVTDGKTQIPVHSTGSPPSMFQEGIGVVVEGKFDSNGTFQSDNLMVKHSNEYHPPTKGESPRETFKTLMPGNGTSGSKD
;
A
#
# COMPACT_ATOMS: atom_id res chain seq x y z
N MET A 1 -15.44 -19.57 74.85
CA MET A 1 -16.12 -19.29 73.56
C MET A 1 -15.10 -18.59 72.68
N SER A 2 -14.32 -19.34 71.89
CA SER A 2 -13.13 -18.83 71.22
C SER A 2 -13.44 -18.54 69.74
N GLU A 3 -13.39 -17.28 69.34
CA GLU A 3 -13.58 -16.83 67.97
C GLU A 3 -12.51 -17.38 67.02
N HIS A 4 -12.92 -18.08 65.96
CA HIS A 4 -12.04 -18.46 64.85
C HIS A 4 -11.96 -17.33 63.82
N LYS A 5 -11.02 -16.40 64.03
CA LYS A 5 -10.71 -15.33 63.07
C LYS A 5 -9.78 -15.83 61.95
N GLY A 6 -10.30 -15.82 60.72
CA GLY A 6 -9.56 -15.31 59.56
C GLY A 6 -8.54 -16.22 58.86
N ARG A 7 -9.02 -17.20 58.07
CA ARG A 7 -8.20 -17.87 57.03
C ARG A 7 -8.74 -17.67 55.60
N ARG A 8 -9.36 -16.51 55.33
CA ARG A 8 -9.92 -16.16 54.00
C ARG A 8 -9.04 -15.23 53.16
N SER A 9 -8.00 -14.58 53.71
CA SER A 9 -7.21 -13.56 52.98
C SER A 9 -6.14 -14.15 52.05
N GLY A 10 -5.48 -15.26 52.43
CA GLY A 10 -4.43 -15.89 51.61
C GLY A 10 -4.96 -16.44 50.29
N LYS A 11 -6.14 -17.08 50.30
CA LYS A 11 -6.80 -17.56 49.08
C LYS A 11 -7.13 -16.41 48.13
N LYS A 12 -7.67 -15.30 48.65
CA LYS A 12 -8.01 -14.12 47.84
C LYS A 12 -6.77 -13.49 47.16
N LYS A 13 -5.63 -13.42 47.86
CA LYS A 13 -4.36 -12.94 47.28
C LYS A 13 -3.81 -13.90 46.21
N LEU A 14 -3.94 -15.20 46.41
CA LEU A 14 -3.57 -16.21 45.40
C LEU A 14 -4.44 -16.10 44.14
N TRP A 15 -5.76 -15.98 44.29
CA TRP A 15 -6.68 -15.77 43.16
C TRP A 15 -6.42 -14.46 42.43
N ALA A 16 -6.12 -13.38 43.16
CA ALA A 16 -5.74 -12.10 42.56
C ALA A 16 -4.42 -12.19 41.76
N GLY A 17 -3.42 -12.88 42.30
CA GLY A 17 -2.17 -13.14 41.59
C GLY A 17 -2.35 -13.99 40.33
N LEU A 18 -3.17 -15.04 40.43
CA LEU A 18 -3.50 -15.91 39.27
C LEU A 18 -4.24 -15.13 38.18
N GLY A 19 -5.18 -14.26 38.59
CA GLY A 19 -5.89 -13.36 37.67
C GLY A 19 -4.95 -12.40 36.94
N LEU A 20 -3.99 -11.81 37.66
CA LEU A 20 -2.99 -10.94 37.05
C LEU A 20 -2.11 -11.69 36.03
N VAL A 21 -1.64 -12.89 36.37
CA VAL A 21 -0.86 -13.73 35.45
C VAL A 21 -1.66 -14.08 34.20
N ALA A 22 -2.94 -14.43 34.35
CA ALA A 22 -3.81 -14.73 33.21
C ALA A 22 -4.01 -13.53 32.29
N VAL A 23 -4.19 -12.32 32.84
CA VAL A 23 -4.30 -11.09 32.06
C VAL A 23 -3.01 -10.80 31.30
N VAL A 24 -1.85 -10.91 31.95
CA VAL A 24 -0.55 -10.70 31.30
C VAL A 24 -0.31 -11.72 30.18
N ALA A 25 -0.64 -12.99 30.40
CA ALA A 25 -0.52 -14.04 29.38
C ALA A 25 -1.44 -13.77 28.18
N ALA A 26 -2.68 -13.35 28.41
CA ALA A 26 -3.61 -12.97 27.35
C ALA A 26 -3.09 -11.78 26.54
N LEU A 27 -2.57 -10.74 27.20
CA LEU A 27 -1.99 -9.58 26.51
C LEU A 27 -0.75 -9.98 25.67
N ALA A 28 0.12 -10.84 26.20
CA ALA A 28 1.28 -11.32 25.47
C ALA A 28 0.88 -12.12 24.20
N MET A 29 -0.17 -12.95 24.29
CA MET A 29 -0.70 -13.67 23.12
C MET A 29 -1.29 -12.71 22.08
N LEU A 30 -2.04 -11.69 22.51
CA LEU A 30 -2.62 -10.71 21.58
C LEU A 30 -1.55 -9.89 20.86
N ILE A 31 -0.52 -9.43 21.58
CA ILE A 31 0.60 -8.68 20.99
C ILE A 31 1.42 -9.57 20.05
N GLY A 32 1.69 -10.81 20.46
CA GLY A 32 2.50 -11.75 19.67
C GLY A 32 1.82 -12.26 18.40
N GLY A 33 0.50 -12.46 18.44
CA GLY A 33 -0.27 -13.03 17.33
C GLY A 33 -0.95 -12.02 16.42
N GLY A 34 -1.43 -10.88 16.92
CA GLY A 34 -2.33 -10.00 16.16
C GLY A 34 -1.65 -8.92 15.32
N LEU A 35 -0.42 -8.51 15.67
CA LEU A 35 0.20 -7.32 15.07
C LEU A 35 0.85 -7.59 13.71
N LYS A 36 1.43 -8.78 13.50
CA LYS A 36 2.20 -9.09 12.29
C LYS A 36 1.31 -9.25 11.06
N ASP A 37 0.15 -9.89 11.21
CA ASP A 37 -0.76 -10.19 10.10
C ASP A 37 -1.50 -8.96 9.55
N ASN A 38 -1.45 -7.82 10.26
CA ASN A 38 -2.11 -6.58 9.84
C ASN A 38 -1.17 -5.53 9.23
N LEU A 39 0.13 -5.81 9.12
CA LEU A 39 1.10 -4.86 8.59
C LEU A 39 1.47 -5.22 7.15
N VAL A 40 1.04 -4.38 6.21
CA VAL A 40 1.58 -4.39 4.84
C VAL A 40 2.86 -3.56 4.82
N TYR A 41 4.01 -4.23 4.73
CA TYR A 41 5.31 -3.56 4.72
C TYR A 41 5.57 -2.85 3.39
N PHE A 42 6.12 -1.64 3.45
CA PHE A 42 6.68 -0.96 2.30
C PHE A 42 8.16 -1.29 2.19
N LEU A 43 8.59 -1.81 1.03
CA LEU A 43 9.96 -2.25 0.76
C LEU A 43 10.47 -1.65 -0.55
N THR A 44 11.76 -1.34 -0.60
CA THR A 44 12.47 -1.08 -1.86
C THR A 44 12.89 -2.38 -2.54
N PRO A 45 13.24 -2.37 -3.84
CA PRO A 45 13.89 -3.48 -4.53
C PRO A 45 15.06 -4.10 -3.75
N THR A 46 15.99 -3.29 -3.23
CA THR A 46 17.14 -3.79 -2.46
C THR A 46 16.70 -4.48 -1.17
N GLU A 47 15.72 -3.92 -0.46
CA GLU A 47 15.22 -4.50 0.79
C GLU A 47 14.43 -5.80 0.55
N LEU A 48 13.65 -5.84 -0.53
CA LEU A 48 12.88 -7.02 -0.92
C LEU A 48 13.83 -8.18 -1.27
N GLU A 49 14.85 -7.91 -2.07
CA GLU A 49 15.88 -8.90 -2.44
C GLU A 49 16.65 -9.41 -1.21
N ALA A 50 17.04 -8.50 -0.31
CA ALA A 50 17.74 -8.86 0.92
C ALA A 50 16.91 -9.74 1.86
N ARG A 51 15.58 -9.57 1.89
CA ARG A 51 14.66 -10.43 2.66
C ARG A 51 14.39 -11.76 1.94
N GLY A 52 14.34 -11.74 0.62
CA GLY A 52 14.23 -12.93 -0.23
C GLY A 52 13.10 -13.86 0.20
N ALA A 53 13.46 -15.08 0.61
CA ALA A 53 12.49 -16.11 1.00
C ALA A 53 11.64 -15.76 2.23
N SER A 54 12.10 -14.86 3.11
CA SER A 54 11.39 -14.56 4.35
C SER A 54 10.07 -13.79 4.16
N VAL A 55 9.87 -13.19 2.98
CA VAL A 55 8.68 -12.40 2.62
C VAL A 55 7.86 -13.06 1.51
N GLN A 56 8.20 -14.30 1.13
CA GLN A 56 7.45 -15.03 0.12
C GLN A 56 6.03 -15.31 0.63
N GLY A 57 5.04 -14.98 -0.20
CA GLY A 57 3.62 -15.17 0.12
C GLY A 57 2.99 -14.10 1.03
N GLU A 58 3.79 -13.22 1.63
CA GLU A 58 3.32 -12.06 2.40
C GLU A 58 2.89 -10.92 1.47
N ALA A 59 1.84 -10.21 1.85
CA ALA A 59 1.43 -9.00 1.15
C ALA A 59 2.40 -7.87 1.50
N VAL A 60 3.07 -7.32 0.49
CA VAL A 60 4.02 -6.22 0.64
C VAL A 60 3.74 -5.16 -0.42
N ARG A 61 4.17 -3.93 -0.14
CA ARG A 61 4.18 -2.82 -1.09
C ARG A 61 5.60 -2.56 -1.55
N LEU A 62 5.87 -2.87 -2.81
CA LEU A 62 7.15 -2.61 -3.43
C LEU A 62 7.14 -1.19 -4.03
N GLY A 63 8.01 -0.32 -3.52
CA GLY A 63 8.17 1.05 -3.99
C GLY A 63 9.49 1.27 -4.73
N GLY A 64 9.45 1.98 -5.87
CA GLY A 64 10.64 2.33 -6.63
C GLY A 64 10.31 3.14 -7.87
N GLN A 65 11.19 3.10 -8.86
CA GLN A 65 11.02 3.72 -10.17
C GLN A 65 10.79 2.65 -11.24
N VAL A 66 9.92 2.93 -12.21
CA VAL A 66 9.76 2.08 -13.39
C VAL A 66 11.01 2.21 -14.27
N LYS A 67 11.72 1.12 -14.49
CA LYS A 67 12.93 1.11 -15.32
C LYS A 67 12.58 1.46 -16.78
N PRO A 68 13.26 2.44 -17.41
CA PRO A 68 13.08 2.72 -18.83
C PRO A 68 13.37 1.51 -19.73
N GLY A 69 12.57 1.36 -20.80
CA GLY A 69 12.60 0.25 -21.74
C GLY A 69 12.13 -1.10 -21.19
N SER A 70 11.46 -1.13 -20.03
CA SER A 70 11.02 -2.39 -19.39
C SER A 70 9.51 -2.65 -19.51
N VAL A 71 8.72 -1.66 -19.91
CA VAL A 71 7.25 -1.78 -19.89
C VAL A 71 6.76 -2.58 -21.08
N HIS A 72 6.07 -3.68 -20.80
CA HIS A 72 5.36 -4.51 -21.76
C HIS A 72 3.90 -4.63 -21.33
N TRP A 73 2.99 -4.10 -22.15
CA TRP A 73 1.56 -4.13 -21.88
C TRP A 73 0.81 -4.90 -22.96
N ASN A 74 -0.01 -5.87 -22.53
CA ASN A 74 -0.96 -6.56 -23.37
C ASN A 74 -2.39 -6.23 -22.89
N ALA A 75 -3.07 -5.38 -23.66
CA ALA A 75 -4.41 -4.91 -23.34
C ALA A 75 -5.48 -6.02 -23.40
N ASP A 76 -5.32 -7.00 -24.28
CA ASP A 76 -6.30 -8.08 -24.47
C ASP A 76 -6.36 -9.00 -23.24
N HIS A 77 -5.21 -9.23 -22.61
CA HIS A 77 -5.07 -10.13 -21.46
C HIS A 77 -4.91 -9.42 -20.10
N HIS A 78 -4.94 -8.08 -20.07
CA HIS A 78 -4.65 -7.29 -18.88
C HIS A 78 -3.31 -7.69 -18.24
N ASP A 79 -2.31 -7.95 -19.07
CA ASP A 79 -0.99 -8.44 -18.64
C ASP A 79 0.03 -7.29 -18.76
N LEU A 80 0.46 -6.78 -17.61
CA LEU A 80 1.48 -5.73 -17.51
C LEU A 80 2.75 -6.32 -16.92
N ARG A 81 3.87 -6.19 -17.63
CA ARG A 81 5.19 -6.58 -17.15
C ARG A 81 6.12 -5.40 -17.21
N PHE A 82 6.88 -5.18 -16.14
CA PHE A 82 7.84 -4.09 -16.06
C PHE A 82 8.86 -4.38 -14.95
N VAL A 83 9.88 -3.55 -14.85
CA VAL A 83 10.90 -3.68 -13.79
C VAL A 83 10.84 -2.47 -12.87
N VAL A 84 10.82 -2.73 -11.56
CA VAL A 84 10.94 -1.69 -10.53
C VAL A 84 12.38 -1.66 -10.01
N THR A 85 12.95 -0.47 -9.92
CA THR A 85 14.33 -0.25 -9.46
C THR A 85 14.42 0.88 -8.45
N ASP A 86 15.35 0.77 -7.51
CA ASP A 86 15.79 1.86 -6.62
C ASP A 86 17.15 2.45 -7.04
N GLY A 87 17.60 2.10 -8.25
CA GLY A 87 18.90 2.47 -8.80
C GLY A 87 20.02 1.46 -8.49
N LYS A 88 19.79 0.48 -7.61
CA LYS A 88 20.78 -0.57 -7.27
C LYS A 88 20.27 -1.95 -7.66
N THR A 89 19.09 -2.31 -7.17
CA THR A 89 18.46 -3.60 -7.41
C THR A 89 17.28 -3.45 -8.34
N GLN A 90 17.02 -4.48 -9.14
CA GLN A 90 15.94 -4.53 -10.12
C GLN A 90 15.05 -5.73 -9.82
N ILE A 91 13.77 -5.48 -9.61
CA ILE A 91 12.77 -6.53 -9.37
C ILE A 91 11.81 -6.56 -10.55
N PRO A 92 11.68 -7.70 -11.27
CA PRO A 92 10.65 -7.86 -12.28
C PRO A 92 9.27 -7.91 -11.61
N VAL A 93 8.33 -7.18 -12.17
CA VAL A 93 6.94 -7.09 -11.73
C VAL A 93 6.04 -7.61 -12.84
N HIS A 94 5.14 -8.51 -12.46
CA HIS A 94 4.01 -8.92 -13.28
C HIS A 94 2.74 -8.45 -12.59
N SER A 95 1.95 -7.65 -13.30
CA SER A 95 0.69 -7.12 -12.80
C SER A 95 -0.47 -7.50 -13.71
N THR A 96 -1.55 -7.95 -13.09
CA THR A 96 -2.83 -8.22 -13.74
C THR A 96 -3.81 -7.06 -13.63
N GLY A 97 -3.40 -5.96 -12.98
CA GLY A 97 -4.20 -4.75 -12.84
C GLY A 97 -4.07 -3.84 -14.05
N SER A 98 -5.12 -3.06 -14.34
CA SER A 98 -5.06 -2.04 -15.39
C SER A 98 -4.20 -0.86 -14.92
N PRO A 99 -3.11 -0.51 -15.64
CA PRO A 99 -2.32 0.65 -15.27
C PRO A 99 -3.16 1.94 -15.38
N PRO A 100 -3.02 2.89 -14.44
CA PRO A 100 -3.63 4.21 -14.56
C PRO A 100 -3.02 4.96 -15.75
N SER A 101 -3.74 5.96 -16.26
CA SER A 101 -3.32 6.74 -17.45
C SER A 101 -1.96 7.42 -17.33
N MET A 102 -1.49 7.67 -16.10
CA MET A 102 -0.19 8.28 -15.82
C MET A 102 0.95 7.27 -15.65
N PHE A 103 0.69 5.96 -15.74
CA PHE A 103 1.76 4.97 -15.70
C PHE A 103 2.64 5.08 -16.94
N GLN A 104 3.93 5.36 -16.71
CA GLN A 104 4.94 5.54 -17.73
C GLN A 104 6.30 5.11 -17.20
N GLU A 105 7.26 4.94 -18.09
CA GLU A 105 8.63 4.66 -17.73
C GLU A 105 9.29 5.85 -17.01
N GLY A 106 10.22 5.58 -16.09
CA GLY A 106 10.99 6.60 -15.39
C GLY A 106 10.25 7.31 -14.25
N ILE A 107 8.97 7.02 -14.02
CA ILE A 107 8.22 7.59 -12.88
C ILE A 107 8.32 6.72 -11.63
N GLY A 108 8.09 7.33 -10.48
CA GLY A 108 7.93 6.61 -9.22
C GLY A 108 6.62 5.83 -9.17
N VAL A 109 6.69 4.57 -8.74
CA VAL A 109 5.57 3.63 -8.64
C VAL A 109 5.61 2.91 -7.29
N VAL A 110 4.43 2.59 -6.78
CA VAL A 110 4.22 1.66 -5.69
C VAL A 110 3.29 0.57 -6.18
N VAL A 111 3.69 -0.68 -6.03
CA VAL A 111 2.85 -1.85 -6.34
C VAL A 111 2.60 -2.65 -5.09
N GLU A 112 1.36 -3.08 -4.90
CA GLU A 112 0.97 -4.00 -3.82
C GLU A 112 0.84 -5.41 -4.39
N GLY A 113 1.36 -6.40 -3.67
CA GLY A 113 1.42 -7.76 -4.16
C GLY A 113 2.27 -8.69 -3.31
N LYS A 114 2.73 -9.78 -3.92
CA LYS A 114 3.52 -10.84 -3.27
C LYS A 114 4.77 -11.14 -4.08
N PHE A 115 5.87 -11.40 -3.37
CA PHE A 115 7.10 -11.88 -4.00
C PHE A 115 7.04 -13.40 -4.16
N ASP A 116 7.21 -13.89 -5.39
CA ASP A 116 7.17 -15.31 -5.70
C ASP A 116 8.54 -15.99 -5.59
N SER A 117 8.54 -17.33 -5.67
CA SER A 117 9.77 -18.13 -5.62
C SER A 117 10.63 -18.03 -6.89
N ASN A 118 10.09 -17.49 -7.98
CA ASN A 118 10.81 -17.28 -9.24
C ASN A 118 11.53 -15.91 -9.28
N GLY A 119 11.44 -15.12 -8.20
CA GLY A 119 12.02 -13.79 -8.13
C GLY A 119 11.19 -12.72 -8.85
N THR A 120 9.92 -13.01 -9.17
CA THR A 120 8.98 -12.05 -9.75
C THR A 120 8.00 -11.55 -8.71
N PHE A 121 7.73 -10.25 -8.75
CA PHE A 121 6.72 -9.63 -7.92
C PHE A 121 5.36 -9.69 -8.60
N GLN A 122 4.42 -10.44 -8.01
CA GLN A 122 3.06 -10.61 -8.52
C GLN A 122 2.17 -9.54 -7.88
N SER A 123 1.63 -8.63 -8.69
CA SER A 123 0.87 -7.47 -8.21
C SER A 123 -0.53 -7.39 -8.80
N ASP A 124 -1.50 -7.15 -7.94
CA ASP A 124 -2.89 -6.91 -8.31
C ASP A 124 -3.28 -5.41 -8.26
N ASN A 125 -2.46 -4.57 -7.64
CA ASN A 125 -2.73 -3.14 -7.50
C ASN A 125 -1.50 -2.27 -7.75
N LEU A 126 -1.68 -1.23 -8.56
CA LEU A 126 -0.61 -0.35 -9.03
C LEU A 126 -0.96 1.12 -8.78
N MET A 127 -0.09 1.81 -8.05
CA MET A 127 -0.24 3.23 -7.69
C MET A 127 0.94 4.04 -8.24
N VAL A 128 0.63 5.12 -8.96
CA VAL A 128 1.62 6.08 -9.46
C VAL A 128 1.39 7.44 -8.84
N LYS A 129 2.47 8.21 -8.66
CA LYS A 129 2.34 9.57 -8.13
C LYS A 129 1.59 10.45 -9.12
N HIS A 130 0.57 11.18 -8.64
CA HIS A 130 -0.06 12.26 -9.40
C HIS A 130 0.82 13.53 -9.38
N SER A 131 1.14 14.10 -10.54
CA SER A 131 1.69 15.46 -10.63
C SER A 131 0.55 16.46 -10.47
N ASN A 132 0.26 16.88 -9.25
CA ASN A 132 -0.78 17.88 -8.97
C ASN A 132 -0.23 19.31 -9.13
N GLU A 133 0.31 19.65 -10.29
CA GLU A 133 0.81 21.01 -10.54
C GLU A 133 -0.37 21.94 -10.87
N TYR A 134 -0.94 22.54 -9.82
CA TYR A 134 -1.99 23.54 -9.94
C TYR A 134 -1.39 24.89 -10.36
N HIS A 135 -1.75 25.35 -11.56
CA HIS A 135 -1.46 26.72 -12.00
C HIS A 135 -2.67 27.61 -11.67
N PRO A 136 -2.54 28.57 -10.74
CA PRO A 136 -3.60 29.56 -10.52
C PRO A 136 -3.71 30.48 -11.75
N PRO A 137 -4.92 30.98 -12.06
CA PRO A 137 -5.11 31.94 -13.15
C PRO A 137 -4.28 33.20 -12.93
N THR A 138 -3.66 33.70 -14.01
CA THR A 138 -2.85 34.91 -14.00
C THR A 138 -3.69 36.17 -13.74
N LYS A 139 -3.12 37.19 -13.09
CA LYS A 139 -3.83 38.46 -12.78
C LYS A 139 -4.41 39.06 -14.06
N GLY A 140 -5.74 39.08 -14.17
CA GLY A 140 -6.47 39.70 -15.29
C GLY A 140 -7.38 38.73 -16.07
N GLU A 141 -7.23 37.43 -15.90
CA GLU A 141 -8.14 36.45 -16.49
C GLU A 141 -9.33 36.18 -15.56
N SER A 142 -10.54 36.28 -16.09
CA SER A 142 -11.75 35.98 -15.31
C SER A 142 -11.88 34.46 -15.17
N PRO A 143 -12.11 33.92 -13.96
CA PRO A 143 -12.30 32.48 -13.74
C PRO A 143 -13.40 31.85 -14.61
N ARG A 144 -14.34 32.66 -15.11
CA ARG A 144 -15.44 32.21 -15.98
C ARG A 144 -14.99 31.87 -17.40
N GLU A 145 -13.98 32.57 -17.94
CA GLU A 145 -13.46 32.30 -19.29
C GLU A 145 -12.61 31.03 -19.31
N THR A 146 -11.80 30.82 -18.27
CA THR A 146 -11.03 29.58 -18.07
C THR A 146 -11.96 28.38 -17.89
N PHE A 147 -13.05 28.53 -17.13
CA PHE A 147 -14.02 27.46 -16.90
C PHE A 147 -14.77 27.03 -18.17
N LYS A 148 -15.02 27.96 -19.10
CA LYS A 148 -15.71 27.68 -20.38
C LYS A 148 -14.88 26.83 -21.34
N THR A 149 -13.55 26.92 -21.25
CA THR A 149 -12.60 26.16 -22.09
C THR A 149 -12.43 24.72 -21.59
N LEU A 150 -12.73 24.44 -20.31
CA LEU A 150 -12.55 23.14 -19.66
C LEU A 150 -13.77 22.19 -19.81
N MET A 151 -14.88 22.65 -20.41
CA MET A 151 -16.09 21.86 -20.62
C MET A 151 -16.33 21.66 -22.13
N PRO A 152 -15.96 20.52 -22.74
CA PRO A 152 -16.26 20.26 -24.14
C PRO A 152 -17.72 19.84 -24.26
N GLY A 153 -18.61 20.78 -24.56
CA GLY A 153 -20.00 20.45 -24.87
C GLY A 153 -21.03 21.51 -24.51
N ASN A 154 -20.98 22.68 -25.16
CA ASN A 154 -22.22 23.34 -25.62
C ASN A 154 -21.88 24.42 -26.67
N GLY A 155 -21.64 23.98 -27.90
CA GLY A 155 -21.69 24.84 -29.07
C GLY A 155 -23.15 25.13 -29.38
N THR A 156 -23.64 26.31 -28.98
CA THR A 156 -24.95 26.82 -29.39
C THR A 156 -25.00 26.96 -30.91
N SER A 157 -25.96 26.26 -31.52
CA SER A 157 -26.50 26.58 -32.83
C SER A 157 -26.86 28.05 -32.89
N GLY A 158 -26.29 28.76 -33.85
CA GLY A 158 -26.43 30.19 -34.04
C GLY A 158 -25.85 30.60 -35.38
N SER A 159 -26.35 29.99 -36.47
CA SER A 159 -26.18 30.52 -37.82
C SER A 159 -27.48 31.17 -38.26
N LYS A 160 -27.37 32.48 -38.51
CA LYS A 160 -28.22 33.33 -39.35
C LYS A 160 -29.11 32.58 -40.34
N ASP A 161 -30.38 32.96 -40.37
CA ASP A 161 -31.07 33.55 -41.54
C ASP A 161 -32.15 34.52 -41.04
#